data_AF-A0A5C3MT37-F1
#
_entry.id   AF-A0A5C3MT37-F1
#
_cell.length_a   1.000
_cell.length_b   1.000
_cell.length_c   1.000
_cell.angle_alpha   90.00
_cell.angle_beta   90.00
_cell.angle_gamma   90.00
#
_symmetry.space_group_name_H-M   'P 1'
#
loop_
_entity.id
_entity.type
_entity.pdbx_description
1 polymer ?
#
loop_
_entity_poly.entity_id
_entity_poly.type
_entity_poly.pdbx_seq_one_letter_code
_entity_poly.pdbx_strand_id
1 'polypeptide(L)'
;MASQSTDWNSYNPRSIHTPTSVVYLHYNDSDLPPKPSDAWTRFVCISDTHGHTFKVPEGDVLLHSGDITDGGYFEEFERTVTWLAALNHQKKIIIGGNHDFPLHDGWYQQRFKGLEKNRLSIMELLTGDRARQAGIMYLWDKKVQFRLKEDGREWSVYGSPWSPEFGMGAFNYPRSLGSILYATFPQADILLTHSPARGIFDRNNDSELVGCDSLRAHLLEKRPILHVAGHIHEGRGAYVHDWNISAEPAVQNDNDDFSDDEEEDNGNKHENGKSVIHSDTEVSQEIPDKDGHH
;
A
#
# COMPACT_ATOMS: atom_id res chain seq x y z
N MET A 1 -16.60 44.34 6.97
CA MET A 1 -16.55 42.86 6.94
C MET A 1 -15.45 42.50 5.96
N ALA A 2 -14.26 42.21 6.47
CA ALA A 2 -13.13 41.81 5.65
C ALA A 2 -13.14 40.28 5.54
N SER A 3 -13.22 39.82 4.30
CA SER A 3 -12.96 38.43 3.89
C SER A 3 -11.57 38.03 4.35
N GLN A 4 -11.47 37.06 5.26
CA GLN A 4 -10.22 36.35 5.49
C GLN A 4 -10.04 35.34 4.37
N SER A 5 -9.27 35.76 3.37
CA SER A 5 -8.57 34.89 2.45
C SER A 5 -7.64 34.00 3.27
N THR A 6 -7.99 32.73 3.48
CA THR A 6 -7.03 31.72 3.91
C THR A 6 -6.07 31.50 2.75
N ASP A 7 -4.92 32.17 2.83
CA ASP A 7 -3.86 32.12 1.84
C ASP A 7 -3.20 30.72 1.89
N TRP A 8 -3.77 29.77 1.15
CA TRP A 8 -3.17 28.44 0.90
C TRP A 8 -1.87 28.53 0.08
N ASN A 9 -1.43 29.73 -0.32
CA ASN A 9 -0.26 29.99 -1.16
C ASN A 9 1.10 29.76 -0.49
N SER A 10 1.14 29.23 0.74
CA SER A 10 2.39 28.94 1.46
C SER A 10 2.57 27.47 1.85
N TYR A 11 1.66 26.58 1.45
CA TYR A 11 1.83 25.15 1.72
C TYR A 11 2.90 24.57 0.78
N ASN A 12 4.11 24.39 1.30
CA ASN A 12 5.16 23.63 0.64
C ASN A 12 5.09 22.18 1.17
N PRO A 13 4.43 21.24 0.47
CA PRO A 13 4.25 19.89 0.98
C PRO A 13 5.60 19.26 1.28
N ARG A 14 5.79 18.73 2.50
CA ARG A 14 6.96 17.91 2.83
C ARG A 14 7.02 16.75 1.82
N SER A 15 8.17 16.63 1.15
CA SER A 15 8.46 15.58 0.16
C SER A 15 9.77 14.89 0.50
N ILE A 16 9.86 13.60 0.22
CA ILE A 16 11.09 12.83 0.40
C ILE A 16 11.81 12.79 -0.94
N HIS A 17 13.07 13.22 -0.98
CA HIS A 17 13.90 13.22 -2.18
C HIS A 17 15.10 12.29 -2.02
N THR A 18 15.29 11.42 -3.00
CA THR A 18 16.53 10.65 -3.19
C THR A 18 17.01 10.81 -4.63
N PRO A 19 18.23 10.34 -4.98
CA PRO A 19 18.69 10.35 -6.37
C PRO A 19 17.78 9.57 -7.33
N THR A 20 17.00 8.61 -6.83
CA THR A 20 16.22 7.66 -7.65
C THR A 20 14.72 7.68 -7.39
N SER A 21 14.26 8.44 -6.39
CA SER A 21 12.84 8.55 -6.03
C SER A 21 12.50 9.93 -5.49
N VAL A 22 11.28 10.37 -5.74
CA VAL A 22 10.67 11.54 -5.10
C VAL A 22 9.28 11.12 -4.65
N VAL A 23 8.98 11.31 -3.36
CA VAL A 23 7.71 10.90 -2.76
C VAL A 23 6.97 12.11 -2.23
N TYR A 24 5.68 12.19 -2.56
CA TYR A 24 4.77 13.23 -2.10
C TYR A 24 3.60 12.58 -1.38
N LEU A 25 3.40 12.90 -0.10
CA LEU A 25 2.20 12.51 0.65
C LEU A 25 1.11 13.58 0.59
N HIS A 26 1.50 14.83 0.39
CA HIS A 26 0.57 15.94 0.22
C HIS A 26 0.83 16.60 -1.13
N TYR A 27 -0.24 16.98 -1.81
CA TYR A 27 -0.17 17.53 -3.16
C TYR A 27 -1.38 18.42 -3.42
N ASN A 28 -1.24 19.36 -4.35
CA ASN A 28 -2.33 20.12 -4.90
C ASN A 28 -2.65 19.57 -6.29
N ASP A 29 -3.88 19.10 -6.49
CA ASP A 29 -4.30 18.54 -7.78
C ASP A 29 -4.17 19.52 -8.95
N SER A 30 -4.27 20.83 -8.69
CA SER A 30 -4.17 21.86 -9.71
C SER A 30 -2.72 22.23 -10.05
N ASP A 31 -1.76 21.78 -9.24
CA ASP A 31 -0.34 22.09 -9.40
C ASP A 31 0.51 20.90 -8.92
N LEU A 32 0.43 19.79 -9.66
CA LEU A 32 1.26 18.64 -9.37
C LEU A 32 2.72 18.95 -9.74
N PRO A 33 3.69 18.62 -8.86
CA PRO A 33 5.10 18.83 -9.16
C PRO A 33 5.47 18.23 -10.52
N PRO A 34 6.34 18.83 -11.32
CA PRO A 34 6.76 18.23 -12.59
C PRO A 34 7.58 16.94 -12.34
N LYS A 35 7.60 16.03 -13.31
CA LYS A 35 8.54 14.90 -13.29
C LYS A 35 9.96 15.43 -13.50
N PRO A 36 10.99 14.88 -12.84
CA PRO A 36 12.37 15.32 -13.03
C PRO A 36 12.86 15.22 -14.48
N SER A 37 12.38 14.22 -15.23
CA SER A 37 12.56 14.11 -16.68
C SER A 37 11.54 13.14 -17.30
N ASP A 38 11.51 13.04 -18.62
CA ASP A 38 10.65 12.10 -19.36
C ASP A 38 10.97 10.61 -19.13
N ALA A 39 12.14 10.31 -18.54
CA ALA A 39 12.54 8.96 -18.16
C ALA A 39 11.89 8.49 -16.85
N TRP A 40 11.36 9.41 -16.04
CA TRP A 40 10.72 9.08 -14.78
C TRP A 40 9.27 8.63 -14.99
N THR A 41 8.86 7.65 -14.18
CA THR A 41 7.47 7.17 -14.10
C THR A 41 6.84 7.69 -12.82
N ARG A 42 5.67 8.31 -12.92
CA ARG A 42 4.85 8.72 -11.78
C ARG A 42 3.86 7.63 -11.43
N PHE A 43 4.05 7.03 -10.26
CA PHE A 43 3.09 6.12 -9.66
C PHE A 43 2.16 6.90 -8.72
N VAL A 44 0.87 6.62 -8.80
CA VAL A 44 -0.14 7.10 -7.84
C VAL A 44 -0.60 5.89 -7.04
N CYS A 45 -0.30 5.90 -5.75
CA CYS A 45 -0.55 4.79 -4.85
C CYS A 45 -1.77 5.10 -3.97
N ILE A 46 -2.77 4.23 -3.99
CA ILE A 46 -3.97 4.32 -3.17
C ILE A 46 -4.30 2.94 -2.59
N SER A 47 -5.15 2.92 -1.58
CA SER A 47 -5.63 1.70 -0.95
C SER A 47 -6.91 1.97 -0.18
N ASP A 48 -7.62 0.91 0.22
CA ASP A 48 -8.68 0.95 1.23
C ASP A 48 -9.73 2.02 0.89
N THR A 49 -10.16 2.01 -0.37
CA THR A 49 -11.14 2.97 -0.84
C THR A 49 -12.53 2.60 -0.37
N HIS A 50 -12.79 1.33 -0.03
CA HIS A 50 -14.06 0.86 0.51
C HIS A 50 -15.25 1.29 -0.37
N GLY A 51 -15.02 1.29 -1.69
CA GLY A 51 -15.99 1.71 -2.70
C GLY A 51 -16.17 3.24 -2.84
N HIS A 52 -15.47 4.06 -2.06
CA HIS A 52 -15.48 5.51 -2.21
C HIS A 52 -14.70 5.95 -3.46
N THR A 53 -15.16 7.05 -4.05
CA THR A 53 -14.49 7.68 -5.20
C THR A 53 -14.07 9.09 -4.82
N PHE A 54 -12.94 9.52 -5.35
CA PHE A 54 -12.39 10.84 -5.11
C PHE A 54 -11.58 11.29 -6.33
N LYS A 55 -11.14 12.55 -6.30
CA LYS A 55 -10.25 13.08 -7.32
C LYS A 55 -8.85 12.51 -7.11
N VAL A 56 -8.38 11.77 -8.09
CA VAL A 56 -7.04 11.18 -8.09
C VAL A 56 -6.12 12.11 -8.89
N PRO A 57 -4.93 12.45 -8.39
CA PRO A 57 -3.97 13.25 -9.14
C PRO A 57 -3.54 12.54 -10.43
N GLU A 58 -3.14 13.31 -11.43
CA GLU A 58 -2.60 12.77 -12.68
C GLU A 58 -1.27 12.02 -12.46
N GLY A 59 -1.12 10.89 -13.16
CA GLY A 59 0.06 10.03 -13.09
C GLY A 59 0.13 9.05 -14.25
N ASP A 60 1.27 8.38 -14.38
CA ASP A 60 1.47 7.43 -15.48
C ASP A 60 0.82 6.06 -15.16
N VAL A 61 0.94 5.61 -13.89
CA VAL A 61 0.44 4.32 -13.40
C VAL A 61 -0.25 4.50 -12.06
N LEU A 62 -1.45 3.93 -11.91
CA LEU A 62 -2.13 3.82 -10.62
C LEU A 62 -1.92 2.43 -10.02
N LEU A 63 -1.64 2.38 -8.72
CA LEU A 63 -1.53 1.17 -7.92
C LEU A 63 -2.60 1.20 -6.82
N HIS A 64 -3.44 0.16 -6.72
CA HIS A 64 -4.42 0.02 -5.64
C HIS A 64 -4.16 -1.24 -4.82
N SER A 65 -3.78 -1.10 -3.55
CA SER A 65 -3.38 -2.21 -2.67
C SER A 65 -4.54 -2.90 -1.94
N GLY A 66 -5.69 -3.05 -2.58
CA GLY A 66 -6.83 -3.81 -2.03
C GLY A 66 -7.86 -2.97 -1.29
N ASP A 67 -8.92 -3.66 -0.83
CA ASP A 67 -10.14 -3.08 -0.26
C ASP A 67 -10.77 -2.03 -1.18
N ILE A 68 -11.07 -2.48 -2.40
CA ILE A 68 -11.74 -1.68 -3.42
C ILE A 68 -13.26 -1.57 -3.21
N THR A 69 -13.80 -2.35 -2.27
CA THR A 69 -15.19 -2.41 -1.81
C THR A 69 -15.24 -2.52 -0.28
N ASP A 70 -16.40 -2.20 0.34
CA ASP A 70 -16.59 -2.33 1.80
C ASP A 70 -17.18 -3.71 2.18
N GLY A 71 -17.98 -4.33 1.31
CA GLY A 71 -18.59 -5.64 1.58
C GLY A 71 -18.56 -6.61 0.40
N GLY A 72 -17.89 -6.24 -0.68
CA GLY A 72 -17.83 -7.04 -1.90
C GLY A 72 -19.15 -7.13 -2.66
N TYR A 73 -20.03 -6.13 -2.55
CA TYR A 73 -21.27 -6.10 -3.32
C TYR A 73 -21.02 -5.74 -4.80
N PHE A 74 -21.85 -6.25 -5.71
CA PHE A 74 -21.68 -6.02 -7.15
C PHE A 74 -21.68 -4.52 -7.49
N GLU A 75 -22.58 -3.77 -6.88
CA GLU A 75 -22.75 -2.32 -7.09
C GLU A 75 -21.50 -1.53 -6.65
N GLU A 76 -20.81 -2.00 -5.61
CA GLU A 76 -19.55 -1.40 -5.16
C GLU A 76 -18.44 -1.66 -6.18
N PHE A 77 -18.30 -2.89 -6.67
CA PHE A 77 -17.36 -3.20 -7.75
C PHE A 77 -17.67 -2.39 -9.02
N GLU A 78 -18.94 -2.30 -9.42
CA GLU A 78 -19.34 -1.55 -10.62
C GLU A 78 -18.99 -0.07 -10.49
N ARG A 79 -19.27 0.53 -9.32
CA ARG A 79 -18.92 1.91 -9.00
C ARG A 79 -17.41 2.13 -9.04
N THR A 80 -16.64 1.29 -8.34
CA THR A 80 -15.18 1.41 -8.25
C THR A 80 -14.51 1.21 -9.61
N VAL A 81 -14.87 0.16 -10.35
CA VAL A 81 -14.32 -0.10 -11.68
C VAL A 81 -14.69 1.00 -12.68
N THR A 82 -15.92 1.52 -12.62
CA THR A 82 -16.32 2.65 -13.48
C THR A 82 -15.51 3.89 -13.19
N TRP A 83 -15.27 4.21 -11.91
CA TRP A 83 -14.41 5.32 -11.50
C TRP A 83 -12.97 5.12 -11.96
N LEU A 84 -12.36 3.95 -11.68
CA LEU A 84 -11.01 3.62 -12.12
C LEU A 84 -10.87 3.73 -13.65
N ALA A 85 -11.88 3.27 -14.40
CA ALA A 85 -11.86 3.33 -15.86
C ALA A 85 -11.87 4.75 -16.42
N ALA A 86 -12.42 5.72 -15.67
CA ALA A 86 -12.47 7.13 -16.05
C ALA A 86 -11.17 7.90 -15.77
N LEU A 87 -10.24 7.33 -15.01
CA LEU A 87 -8.95 7.98 -14.70
C LEU A 87 -7.99 7.92 -15.90
N ASN A 88 -7.17 8.96 -16.08
CA ASN A 88 -6.28 9.11 -17.24
C ASN A 88 -4.99 8.25 -17.21
N HIS A 89 -4.70 7.58 -16.10
CA HIS A 89 -3.54 6.70 -15.96
C HIS A 89 -3.51 5.63 -17.06
N GLN A 90 -2.36 5.41 -17.69
CA GLN A 90 -2.24 4.43 -18.79
C GLN A 90 -2.44 2.99 -18.29
N LYS A 91 -2.05 2.72 -17.04
CA LYS A 91 -2.21 1.43 -16.36
C LYS A 91 -2.80 1.66 -14.96
N LYS A 92 -3.75 0.81 -14.56
CA LYS A 92 -4.28 0.74 -13.19
C LYS A 92 -4.12 -0.69 -12.69
N ILE A 93 -3.18 -0.92 -11.79
CA ILE A 93 -2.87 -2.26 -11.27
C ILE A 93 -3.50 -2.38 -9.89
N ILE A 94 -4.36 -3.37 -9.73
CA ILE A 94 -5.20 -3.49 -8.54
C ILE A 94 -5.12 -4.92 -7.99
N ILE A 95 -5.08 -5.06 -6.67
CA ILE A 95 -5.30 -6.32 -5.96
C ILE A 95 -6.60 -6.24 -5.16
N GLY A 96 -7.05 -7.37 -4.63
CA GLY A 96 -8.10 -7.39 -3.61
C GLY A 96 -7.54 -7.17 -2.22
N GLY A 97 -8.41 -6.93 -1.25
CA GLY A 97 -8.12 -6.95 0.18
C GLY A 97 -9.13 -7.79 0.96
N ASN A 98 -9.14 -7.65 2.28
CA ASN A 98 -9.99 -8.48 3.12
C ASN A 98 -11.49 -8.16 3.03
N HIS A 99 -11.91 -7.00 2.51
CA HIS A 99 -13.31 -6.63 2.27
C HIS A 99 -13.83 -7.09 0.90
N ASP A 100 -12.94 -7.43 -0.04
CA ASP A 100 -13.30 -7.79 -1.42
C ASP A 100 -13.74 -9.26 -1.54
N PHE A 101 -14.75 -9.67 -0.76
CA PHE A 101 -15.12 -11.06 -0.52
C PHE A 101 -15.23 -11.95 -1.77
N PRO A 102 -15.91 -11.54 -2.85
CA PRO A 102 -16.08 -12.39 -4.05
C PRO A 102 -14.78 -12.69 -4.77
N LEU A 103 -13.73 -11.92 -4.52
CA LEU A 103 -12.44 -12.11 -5.15
C LEU A 103 -11.69 -13.32 -4.59
N HIS A 104 -11.96 -13.75 -3.35
CA HIS A 104 -11.35 -14.94 -2.75
C HIS A 104 -12.09 -16.20 -3.20
N ASP A 105 -11.70 -16.72 -4.36
CA ASP A 105 -12.27 -17.94 -4.94
C ASP A 105 -12.17 -19.15 -4.01
N GLY A 106 -13.16 -20.03 -4.08
CA GLY A 106 -13.32 -21.16 -3.15
C GLY A 106 -13.79 -20.73 -1.76
N TRP A 107 -13.12 -19.78 -1.10
CA TRP A 107 -13.52 -19.25 0.22
C TRP A 107 -14.89 -18.59 0.16
N TYR A 108 -15.14 -17.77 -0.86
CA TYR A 108 -16.41 -17.08 -1.06
C TYR A 108 -17.55 -18.08 -1.29
N GLN A 109 -17.35 -19.07 -2.16
CA GLN A 109 -18.36 -20.09 -2.48
C GLN A 109 -18.75 -20.94 -1.25
N GLN A 110 -17.79 -21.24 -0.38
CA GLN A 110 -18.03 -22.01 0.85
C GLN A 110 -18.88 -21.23 1.86
N ARG A 111 -18.71 -19.91 1.93
CA ARG A 111 -19.38 -19.03 2.92
C ARG A 111 -20.69 -18.44 2.40
N PHE A 112 -20.76 -18.14 1.11
CA PHE A 112 -21.86 -17.44 0.45
C PHE A 112 -22.50 -18.31 -0.65
N LYS A 113 -23.13 -19.41 -0.24
CA LYS A 113 -23.72 -20.40 -1.15
C LYS A 113 -24.81 -19.77 -2.04
N GLY A 114 -24.78 -20.07 -3.34
CA GLY A 114 -25.79 -19.61 -4.30
C GLY A 114 -25.51 -18.23 -4.92
N LEU A 115 -24.37 -17.60 -4.62
CA LEU A 115 -23.95 -16.30 -5.17
C LEU A 115 -22.87 -16.43 -6.26
N GLU A 116 -22.73 -17.60 -6.90
CA GLU A 116 -21.69 -17.85 -7.90
C GLU A 116 -21.83 -16.95 -9.13
N LYS A 117 -23.07 -16.67 -9.54
CA LYS A 117 -23.36 -15.74 -10.65
C LYS A 117 -22.86 -14.33 -10.36
N ASN A 118 -23.05 -13.85 -9.12
CA ASN A 118 -22.59 -12.52 -8.72
C ASN A 118 -21.07 -12.42 -8.86
N ARG A 119 -20.33 -13.45 -8.41
CA ARG A 119 -18.88 -13.48 -8.55
C ARG A 119 -18.43 -13.44 -10.01
N LEU A 120 -19.04 -14.22 -10.91
CA LEU A 120 -18.66 -14.21 -12.33
C LEU A 120 -18.86 -12.82 -12.95
N SER A 121 -19.98 -12.15 -12.64
CA SER A 121 -20.23 -10.78 -13.09
C SER A 121 -19.22 -9.78 -12.51
N ILE A 122 -18.81 -9.93 -11.24
CA ILE A 122 -17.76 -9.11 -10.62
C ILE A 122 -16.41 -9.32 -11.29
N MET A 123 -16.04 -10.57 -11.58
CA MET A 123 -14.79 -10.87 -12.27
C MET A 123 -14.78 -10.31 -13.69
N GLU A 124 -15.94 -10.29 -14.38
CA GLU A 124 -16.08 -9.65 -15.69
C GLU A 124 -15.85 -8.13 -15.60
N LEU A 125 -16.33 -7.45 -14.55
CA LEU A 125 -16.03 -6.04 -14.34
C LEU A 125 -14.52 -5.79 -14.24
N LEU A 126 -13.79 -6.64 -13.52
CA LEU A 126 -12.35 -6.44 -13.25
C LEU A 126 -11.43 -6.92 -14.40
N THR A 127 -11.87 -7.89 -15.20
CA THR A 127 -11.00 -8.60 -16.14
C THR A 127 -11.51 -8.65 -17.58
N GLY A 128 -12.74 -8.21 -17.82
CA GLY A 128 -13.39 -8.13 -19.12
C GLY A 128 -12.83 -7.03 -20.02
N ASP A 129 -13.39 -6.93 -21.23
CA ASP A 129 -12.84 -6.05 -22.27
C ASP A 129 -12.88 -4.57 -21.89
N ARG A 130 -13.92 -4.13 -21.16
CA ARG A 130 -14.01 -2.74 -20.66
C ARG A 130 -12.85 -2.40 -19.73
N ALA A 131 -12.53 -3.29 -18.78
CA ALA A 131 -11.41 -3.09 -17.87
C ALA A 131 -10.06 -3.07 -18.63
N ARG A 132 -9.85 -4.02 -19.55
CA ARG A 132 -8.63 -4.10 -20.36
C ARG A 132 -8.41 -2.85 -21.20
N GLN A 133 -9.45 -2.37 -21.87
CA GLN A 133 -9.40 -1.15 -22.69
C GLN A 133 -9.10 0.09 -21.84
N ALA A 134 -9.60 0.13 -20.60
CA ALA A 134 -9.30 1.18 -19.65
C ALA A 134 -7.92 1.04 -18.95
N GLY A 135 -7.14 0.00 -19.29
CA GLY A 135 -5.82 -0.25 -18.72
C GLY A 135 -5.84 -0.87 -17.31
N ILE A 136 -6.97 -1.39 -16.85
CA ILE A 136 -7.10 -2.04 -15.55
C ILE A 136 -6.52 -3.46 -15.59
N MET A 137 -5.73 -3.81 -14.59
CA MET A 137 -5.07 -5.11 -14.42
C MET A 137 -5.28 -5.60 -12.99
N TYR A 138 -6.21 -6.54 -12.81
CA TYR A 138 -6.42 -7.21 -11.53
C TYR A 138 -5.40 -8.34 -11.31
N LEU A 139 -4.72 -8.31 -10.16
CA LEU A 139 -3.72 -9.28 -9.75
C LEU A 139 -4.19 -10.06 -8.52
N TRP A 140 -4.01 -11.38 -8.57
CA TRP A 140 -4.06 -12.27 -7.42
C TRP A 140 -2.98 -13.32 -7.60
N ASP A 141 -1.93 -13.22 -6.78
CA ASP A 141 -0.71 -14.04 -6.82
C ASP A 141 -0.10 -14.13 -8.22
N LYS A 142 -0.09 -12.97 -8.90
CA LYS A 142 0.33 -12.85 -10.30
C LYS A 142 1.35 -11.73 -10.47
N LYS A 143 2.29 -11.99 -11.37
CA LYS A 143 3.24 -11.01 -11.88
C LYS A 143 2.78 -10.50 -13.24
N VAL A 144 2.86 -9.19 -13.46
CA VAL A 144 2.70 -8.56 -14.77
C VAL A 144 3.94 -7.74 -15.11
N GLN A 145 4.18 -7.59 -16.41
CA GLN A 145 5.21 -6.73 -16.94
C GLN A 145 4.60 -5.77 -17.97
N PHE A 146 5.06 -4.54 -17.99
CA PHE A 146 4.58 -3.55 -18.94
C PHE A 146 5.64 -2.49 -19.25
N ARG A 147 5.51 -1.87 -20.42
CA ARG A 147 6.16 -0.61 -20.78
C ARG A 147 5.09 0.45 -21.01
N LEU A 148 5.40 1.70 -20.69
CA LEU A 148 4.53 2.85 -20.97
C LEU A 148 4.76 3.44 -22.37
N LYS A 149 5.99 3.28 -22.87
CA LYS A 149 6.47 3.70 -24.20
C LYS A 149 7.28 2.55 -24.81
N GLU A 150 7.34 2.45 -26.13
CA GLU A 150 8.03 1.36 -26.85
C GLU A 150 9.49 1.19 -26.40
N ASP A 151 10.26 2.29 -26.38
CA ASP A 151 11.65 2.34 -25.89
C ASP A 151 11.77 2.66 -24.39
N GLY A 152 10.65 2.54 -23.65
CA GLY A 152 10.60 2.84 -22.23
C GLY A 152 11.18 1.73 -21.36
N ARG A 153 11.46 2.08 -20.09
CA ARG A 153 11.74 1.10 -19.05
C ARG A 153 10.59 0.09 -18.96
N GLU A 154 10.95 -1.19 -18.87
CA GLU A 154 10.01 -2.24 -18.49
C GLU A 154 9.87 -2.28 -16.97
N TRP A 155 8.63 -2.28 -16.50
CA TRP A 155 8.27 -2.42 -15.10
C TRP A 155 7.70 -3.80 -14.86
N SER A 156 8.01 -4.37 -13.69
CA SER A 156 7.40 -5.60 -13.22
C SER A 156 6.70 -5.42 -11.87
N VAL A 157 5.46 -5.91 -11.78
CA VAL A 157 4.63 -5.79 -10.58
C VAL A 157 4.13 -7.17 -10.18
N TYR A 158 4.35 -7.57 -8.94
CA TYR A 158 3.72 -8.74 -8.34
C TYR A 158 2.66 -8.29 -7.34
N GLY A 159 1.45 -8.84 -7.45
CA GLY A 159 0.31 -8.46 -6.62
C GLY A 159 -0.26 -9.65 -5.86
N SER A 160 -0.48 -9.48 -4.55
CA SER A 160 -1.04 -10.52 -3.69
C SER A 160 -1.96 -9.94 -2.60
N PRO A 161 -3.22 -10.42 -2.47
CA PRO A 161 -4.21 -9.86 -1.55
C PRO A 161 -4.09 -10.38 -0.10
N TRP A 162 -3.22 -11.36 0.14
CA TRP A 162 -3.16 -12.07 1.42
C TRP A 162 -2.74 -11.16 2.58
N SER A 163 -3.47 -11.27 3.70
CA SER A 163 -3.13 -10.66 4.97
C SER A 163 -3.11 -11.69 6.10
N PRO A 164 -2.23 -11.53 7.11
CA PRO A 164 -2.34 -12.31 8.33
C PRO A 164 -3.73 -12.13 8.95
N GLU A 165 -4.21 -13.15 9.66
CA GLU A 165 -5.49 -13.08 10.38
C GLU A 165 -5.64 -11.75 11.15
N PHE A 166 -6.66 -10.99 10.74
CA PHE A 166 -7.04 -9.68 11.27
C PHE A 166 -8.55 -9.55 11.09
N GLY A 167 -9.30 -10.10 12.03
CA GLY A 167 -10.77 -10.23 11.92
C GLY A 167 -11.22 -11.41 11.05
N MET A 168 -12.40 -11.30 10.44
CA MET A 168 -13.03 -12.37 9.65
C MET A 168 -13.23 -11.98 8.18
N GLY A 169 -12.19 -11.50 7.52
CA GLY A 169 -12.24 -11.09 6.11
C GLY A 169 -11.80 -12.16 5.11
N ALA A 170 -11.90 -11.81 3.84
CA ALA A 170 -11.28 -12.57 2.75
C ALA A 170 -9.75 -12.53 2.85
N PHE A 171 -9.09 -13.43 2.13
CA PHE A 171 -7.63 -13.53 2.03
C PHE A 171 -6.85 -13.52 3.36
N ASN A 172 -7.49 -13.90 4.46
CA ASN A 172 -6.83 -14.09 5.74
C ASN A 172 -6.10 -15.44 5.77
N TYR A 173 -4.87 -15.46 6.29
CA TYR A 173 -4.10 -16.67 6.53
C TYR A 173 -3.52 -16.71 7.96
N PRO A 174 -3.38 -17.90 8.56
CA PRO A 174 -2.71 -18.04 9.86
C PRO A 174 -1.28 -17.49 9.82
N ARG A 175 -0.91 -16.62 10.76
CA ARG A 175 0.42 -15.96 10.81
C ARG A 175 1.59 -16.94 10.64
N SER A 176 1.47 -18.16 11.16
CA SER A 176 2.47 -19.23 11.05
C SER A 176 2.76 -19.70 9.62
N LEU A 177 1.87 -19.42 8.65
CA LEU A 177 2.04 -19.79 7.24
C LEU A 177 2.68 -18.67 6.40
N GLY A 178 2.97 -17.51 6.99
CA GLY A 178 3.54 -16.38 6.25
C GLY A 178 4.83 -16.74 5.51
N SER A 179 5.77 -17.42 6.16
CA SER A 179 7.04 -17.81 5.55
C SER A 179 6.87 -18.71 4.33
N ILE A 180 5.88 -19.62 4.36
CA ILE A 180 5.55 -20.50 3.24
C ILE A 180 4.94 -19.68 2.09
N LEU A 181 4.03 -18.76 2.40
CA LEU A 181 3.40 -17.89 1.41
C LEU A 181 4.43 -17.01 0.69
N TYR A 182 5.21 -16.22 1.43
CA TYR A 182 6.16 -15.26 0.83
C TYR A 182 7.36 -15.92 0.17
N ALA A 183 7.68 -17.18 0.49
CA ALA A 183 8.68 -17.96 -0.25
C ALA A 183 8.28 -18.20 -1.71
N THR A 184 6.99 -18.11 -2.05
CA THR A 184 6.49 -18.27 -3.43
C THR A 184 6.58 -16.99 -4.26
N PHE A 185 6.79 -15.84 -3.62
CA PHE A 185 6.73 -14.55 -4.28
C PHE A 185 7.97 -14.36 -5.18
N PRO A 186 7.80 -14.04 -6.46
CA PRO A 186 8.92 -13.83 -7.38
C PRO A 186 9.57 -12.45 -7.16
N GLN A 187 10.80 -12.29 -7.67
CA GLN A 187 11.41 -10.96 -7.79
C GLN A 187 10.54 -10.06 -8.68
N ALA A 188 10.30 -8.82 -8.25
CA ALA A 188 9.63 -7.77 -9.02
C ALA A 188 10.22 -6.39 -8.68
N ASP A 189 10.03 -5.40 -9.57
CA ASP A 189 10.36 -4.01 -9.26
C ASP A 189 9.40 -3.46 -8.20
N ILE A 190 8.12 -3.82 -8.30
CA ILE A 190 7.06 -3.35 -7.42
C ILE A 190 6.36 -4.55 -6.79
N LEU A 191 6.23 -4.52 -5.47
CA LEU A 191 5.43 -5.46 -4.71
C LEU A 191 4.15 -4.75 -4.24
N LEU A 192 3.00 -5.33 -4.56
CA LEU A 192 1.69 -4.84 -4.15
C LEU A 192 1.07 -5.89 -3.22
N THR A 193 0.96 -5.59 -1.94
CA THR A 193 0.29 -6.46 -0.95
C THR A 193 -0.84 -5.71 -0.29
N HIS A 194 -1.82 -6.42 0.28
CA HIS A 194 -2.82 -5.74 1.11
C HIS A 194 -2.27 -5.50 2.53
N SER A 195 -1.69 -6.52 3.17
CA SER A 195 -1.03 -6.38 4.47
C SER A 195 0.25 -5.54 4.39
N PRO A 196 0.52 -4.68 5.40
CA PRO A 196 1.83 -4.05 5.57
C PRO A 196 2.86 -5.03 6.13
N ALA A 197 4.13 -4.69 5.94
CA ALA A 197 5.26 -5.38 6.57
C ALA A 197 5.38 -4.95 8.02
N ARG A 198 5.83 -5.85 8.90
CA ARG A 198 5.98 -5.50 10.31
C ARG A 198 6.98 -4.37 10.52
N GLY A 199 6.62 -3.42 11.38
CA GLY A 199 7.42 -2.24 11.72
C GLY A 199 7.44 -1.15 10.65
N ILE A 200 6.59 -1.25 9.61
CA ILE A 200 6.42 -0.24 8.57
C ILE A 200 4.94 0.06 8.45
N PHE A 201 4.50 1.18 9.03
CA PHE A 201 3.11 1.67 8.94
C PHE A 201 2.05 0.65 9.36
N ASP A 202 2.35 -0.17 10.36
CA ASP A 202 1.52 -1.29 10.77
C ASP A 202 1.04 -1.20 12.22
N ARG A 203 1.00 0.01 12.79
CA ARG A 203 0.42 0.24 14.12
C ARG A 203 -1.08 0.44 14.00
N ASN A 204 -1.86 -0.37 14.72
CA ASN A 204 -3.30 -0.17 14.86
C ASN A 204 -3.61 0.89 15.95
N ASN A 205 -4.90 1.21 16.15
CA ASN A 205 -5.37 2.10 17.21
C ASN A 205 -4.95 1.68 18.64
N ASP A 206 -4.69 0.39 18.88
CA ASP A 206 -4.19 -0.12 20.17
C ASP A 206 -2.66 -0.03 20.30
N SER A 207 -1.99 0.65 19.35
CA SER A 207 -0.53 0.79 19.24
C SER A 207 0.24 -0.52 19.03
N GLU A 208 -0.46 -1.60 18.71
CA GLU A 208 0.13 -2.90 18.40
C GLU A 208 0.65 -2.89 16.96
N LEU A 209 1.86 -3.43 16.80
CA LEU A 209 2.38 -3.74 15.48
C LEU A 209 1.67 -5.00 14.97
N VAL A 210 0.91 -4.89 13.88
CA VAL A 210 0.09 -5.99 13.35
C VAL A 210 0.54 -6.46 11.97
N GLY A 211 1.57 -5.83 11.40
CA GLY A 211 2.15 -6.19 10.12
C GLY A 211 2.80 -7.57 10.14
N CYS A 212 3.20 -8.04 8.96
CA CYS A 212 3.73 -9.39 8.79
C CYS A 212 5.27 -9.43 8.88
N ASP A 213 5.80 -10.24 9.80
CA ASP A 213 7.24 -10.52 9.94
C ASP A 213 7.84 -11.15 8.68
N SER A 214 7.15 -12.14 8.11
CA SER A 214 7.64 -12.85 6.92
C SER A 214 7.67 -11.94 5.70
N LEU A 215 6.73 -10.99 5.60
CA LEU A 215 6.78 -9.96 4.56
C LEU A 215 7.96 -9.00 4.79
N ARG A 216 8.21 -8.57 6.04
CA ARG A 216 9.39 -7.73 6.36
C ARG A 216 10.69 -8.42 5.95
N ALA A 217 10.85 -9.71 6.29
CA ALA A 217 12.01 -10.50 5.86
C ALA A 217 12.11 -10.58 4.33
N HIS A 218 10.99 -10.81 3.64
CA HIS A 218 10.94 -10.86 2.17
C HIS A 218 11.37 -9.53 1.53
N LEU A 219 10.95 -8.38 2.08
CA LEU A 219 11.35 -7.07 1.58
C LEU A 219 12.87 -6.84 1.72
N LEU A 220 13.46 -7.24 2.85
CA LEU A 220 14.90 -7.14 3.09
C LEU A 220 15.72 -8.04 2.15
N GLU A 221 15.18 -9.22 1.80
CA GLU A 221 15.80 -10.16 0.87
C GLU A 221 15.68 -9.70 -0.60
N LYS A 222 14.45 -9.39 -1.05
CA LYS A 222 14.15 -9.11 -2.47
C LYS A 222 14.38 -7.67 -2.89
N ARG A 223 14.34 -6.74 -1.93
CA ARG A 223 14.61 -5.30 -2.15
C ARG A 223 13.83 -4.73 -3.34
N PRO A 224 12.49 -4.83 -3.38
CA PRO A 224 11.71 -4.18 -4.42
C PRO A 224 11.97 -2.67 -4.39
N ILE A 225 11.84 -2.01 -5.54
CA ILE A 225 12.01 -0.56 -5.67
C ILE A 225 10.87 0.18 -4.97
N LEU A 226 9.67 -0.42 -5.01
CA LEU A 226 8.48 0.10 -4.35
C LEU A 226 7.69 -1.06 -3.75
N HIS A 227 7.28 -0.90 -2.50
CA HIS A 227 6.27 -1.72 -1.85
C HIS A 227 5.07 -0.82 -1.53
N VAL A 228 3.87 -1.22 -1.95
CA VAL A 228 2.61 -0.53 -1.64
C VAL A 228 1.71 -1.49 -0.88
N ALA A 229 1.19 -1.01 0.25
CA ALA A 229 0.29 -1.74 1.12
C ALA A 229 -0.82 -0.84 1.67
N GLY A 230 -1.85 -1.48 2.21
CA GLY A 230 -3.02 -0.87 2.83
C GLY A 230 -3.34 -1.51 4.18
N HIS A 231 -4.62 -1.83 4.40
CA HIS A 231 -5.16 -2.64 5.50
C HIS A 231 -5.16 -1.96 6.88
N ILE A 232 -4.08 -1.25 7.22
CA ILE A 232 -3.97 -0.51 8.48
C ILE A 232 -4.16 0.97 8.18
N HIS A 233 -5.39 1.45 8.37
CA HIS A 233 -5.83 2.78 7.96
C HIS A 233 -5.07 3.91 8.67
N GLU A 234 -4.62 3.66 9.90
CA GLU A 234 -3.86 4.56 10.76
C GLU A 234 -2.42 4.79 10.27
N GLY A 235 -1.94 3.91 9.39
CA GLY A 235 -0.56 3.86 8.93
C GLY A 235 -0.24 4.73 7.70
N ARG A 236 -1.10 5.65 7.26
CA ARG A 236 -0.83 6.41 6.03
C ARG A 236 0.53 7.13 6.08
N GLY A 237 1.43 6.77 5.18
CA GLY A 237 2.79 7.29 5.16
C GLY A 237 3.68 6.76 4.03
N ALA A 238 4.92 7.24 4.02
CA ALA A 238 5.98 6.81 3.12
C ALA A 238 7.29 6.58 3.87
N TYR A 239 7.94 5.46 3.56
CA TYR A 239 9.21 5.03 4.13
C TYR A 239 10.16 4.78 2.97
N VAL A 240 11.27 5.51 2.93
CA VAL A 240 12.32 5.35 1.93
C VAL A 240 13.56 4.78 2.60
N HIS A 241 13.80 3.50 2.31
CA HIS A 241 14.96 2.77 2.80
C HIS A 241 16.15 2.95 1.84
N ASP A 242 17.28 3.41 2.35
CA ASP A 242 18.55 3.39 1.62
C ASP A 242 19.29 2.10 1.95
N TRP A 243 19.54 1.27 0.93
CA TRP A 243 20.27 0.01 1.08
C TRP A 243 21.78 0.20 1.30
N ASN A 244 22.28 1.44 1.19
CA ASN A 244 23.65 1.76 1.57
C ASN A 244 23.76 1.90 3.10
N ILE A 245 24.71 1.17 3.69
CA ILE A 245 24.87 0.86 5.12
C ILE A 245 25.05 2.10 6.04
N SER A 246 25.06 3.33 5.52
CA SER A 246 25.44 4.53 6.27
C SER A 246 24.38 5.63 6.34
N ALA A 247 23.18 5.42 5.77
CA ALA A 247 22.12 6.43 5.78
C ALA A 247 20.95 5.99 6.68
N GLU A 248 20.49 6.89 7.54
CA GLU A 248 19.20 6.76 8.22
C GLU A 248 18.08 6.78 7.17
N PRO A 249 17.03 5.95 7.30
CA PRO A 249 15.92 5.95 6.36
C PRO A 249 15.15 7.27 6.41
N ALA A 250 14.63 7.72 5.27
CA ALA A 250 13.78 8.90 5.21
C ALA A 250 12.31 8.51 5.39
N VAL A 251 11.61 9.16 6.33
CA VAL A 251 10.27 8.78 6.78
C VAL A 251 9.36 9.99 6.76
N GLN A 252 8.11 9.81 6.32
CA GLN A 252 7.03 10.78 6.46
C GLN A 252 5.72 10.05 6.74
N ASN A 253 4.92 10.52 7.69
CA ASN A 253 3.59 9.98 7.97
C ASN A 253 2.62 11.12 8.34
N ASP A 254 1.31 10.87 8.28
CA ASP A 254 0.29 11.88 8.61
C ASP A 254 0.15 12.15 10.12
N ASN A 255 0.66 11.26 10.97
CA ASN A 255 0.62 11.42 12.42
C ASN A 255 1.69 12.41 12.94
N ASP A 256 2.69 12.76 12.12
CA ASP A 256 3.73 13.73 12.47
C ASP A 256 3.24 15.18 12.43
N ASP A 257 2.11 15.47 11.75
CA ASP A 257 1.55 16.82 11.57
C ASP A 257 0.81 17.37 12.81
N PHE A 258 0.67 16.58 13.89
CA PHE A 258 0.03 17.02 15.15
C PHE A 258 1.02 17.44 16.25
N SER A 259 2.29 17.69 15.92
CA SER A 259 3.33 17.94 16.94
C SER A 259 3.87 19.37 17.05
N ASP A 260 3.35 20.35 16.29
CA ASP A 260 3.88 21.73 16.29
C ASP A 260 2.94 22.78 16.93
N ASP A 261 2.20 22.43 17.99
CA ASP A 261 1.62 23.42 18.93
C ASP A 261 2.27 23.24 20.32
N GLU A 262 3.48 23.77 20.49
CA GLU A 262 4.07 23.96 21.82
C GLU A 262 3.30 25.07 22.56
N GLU A 263 2.27 24.70 23.34
CA GLU A 263 1.92 25.49 24.54
C GLU A 263 2.87 25.08 25.67
N GLU A 264 3.66 26.06 26.14
CA GLU A 264 4.38 25.99 27.41
C GLU A 264 3.39 25.74 28.57
N ASP A 265 3.31 24.51 29.08
CA ASP A 265 2.91 24.31 30.48
C ASP A 265 3.66 23.15 31.16
N ASN A 266 3.84 23.37 32.45
CA ASN A 266 4.86 22.87 33.33
C ASN A 266 4.70 21.38 33.68
N GLY A 267 5.81 20.66 33.54
CA GLY A 267 6.25 19.72 34.56
C GLY A 267 5.36 18.49 34.79
N ASN A 268 5.30 17.59 33.81
CA ASN A 268 5.25 16.16 34.12
C ASN A 268 5.85 15.35 32.96
N LYS A 269 6.92 14.60 33.23
CA LYS A 269 7.53 13.71 32.24
C LYS A 269 6.60 12.52 31.97
N HIS A 270 5.75 12.64 30.96
CA HIS A 270 5.24 11.49 30.21
C HIS A 270 6.00 11.43 28.89
N GLU A 271 6.78 10.35 28.70
CA GLU A 271 7.32 9.98 27.40
C GLU A 271 6.15 9.56 26.50
N ASN A 272 5.52 10.54 25.80
CA ASN A 272 4.54 10.25 24.77
C ASN A 272 5.26 9.92 23.46
N GLY A 273 4.92 8.75 22.92
CA GLY A 273 5.66 8.03 21.91
C GLY A 273 5.76 8.74 20.57
N LYS A 274 7.00 8.93 20.12
CA LYS A 274 7.30 9.04 18.69
C LYS A 274 6.83 7.75 18.01
N SER A 275 6.23 7.87 16.83
CA SER A 275 6.06 6.73 15.91
C SER A 275 7.45 6.27 15.47
N VAL A 276 8.05 5.37 16.26
CA VAL A 276 9.37 4.81 15.95
C VAL A 276 9.18 3.75 14.87
N ILE A 277 9.67 4.06 13.66
CA ILE A 277 10.07 3.03 12.71
C ILE A 277 11.32 2.37 13.30
N HIS A 278 11.27 1.07 13.58
CA HIS A 278 12.42 0.36 14.10
C HIS A 278 13.47 0.20 12.99
N SER A 279 14.64 0.81 13.22
CA SER A 279 15.81 0.70 12.37
C SER A 279 16.34 -0.74 12.38
N ASP A 280 16.92 -1.17 11.26
CA ASP A 280 17.43 -2.54 11.06
C ASP A 280 18.65 -2.89 11.94
N THR A 281 19.05 -2.00 12.86
CA THR A 281 20.18 -2.17 13.80
C THR A 281 19.82 -2.94 15.08
N GLU A 282 18.53 -3.10 15.43
CA GLU A 282 18.12 -3.80 16.66
C GLU A 282 17.94 -5.33 16.51
N VAL A 283 18.08 -5.88 15.29
CA VAL A 283 18.03 -7.35 15.08
C VAL A 283 19.46 -7.92 15.15
N SER A 284 20.08 -7.82 16.31
CA SER A 284 21.37 -8.46 16.60
C SER A 284 21.17 -9.65 17.55
N GLN A 285 21.04 -10.84 16.94
CA GLN A 285 21.45 -12.16 17.44
C GLN A 285 21.18 -12.51 18.92
N GLU A 286 20.06 -13.18 19.19
CA GLU A 286 20.07 -14.26 20.18
C GLU A 286 20.26 -15.59 19.45
N ILE A 287 21.52 -16.04 19.41
CA ILE A 287 21.86 -17.44 19.14
C ILE A 287 21.54 -18.19 20.44
N PRO A 288 20.61 -19.17 20.46
CA PRO A 288 20.44 -19.96 21.66
C PRO A 288 21.68 -20.85 21.82
N ASP A 289 22.40 -20.60 22.90
CA ASP A 289 23.51 -21.43 23.37
C ASP A 289 23.03 -22.88 23.45
N LYS A 290 23.60 -23.72 22.59
CA LYS A 290 23.65 -25.16 22.82
C LYS A 290 24.81 -25.39 23.77
N ASP A 291 24.51 -25.60 25.05
CA ASP A 291 25.37 -26.42 25.89
C ASP A 291 24.55 -27.28 26.84
N GLY A 292 24.94 -28.56 26.88
CA GLY A 292 24.27 -29.64 27.56
C GLY A 292 24.70 -29.88 29.00
N HIS A 293 24.30 -31.07 29.48
CA HIS A 293 24.41 -31.64 30.83
C HIS A 293 23.28 -31.16 31.76
N HIS A 294 22.40 -32.02 32.28
CA HIS A 294 22.51 -33.42 32.71
C HIS A 294 21.22 -34.22 32.47
#